data_AF-A0A3S4LWN9-F1
#
_entry.id   AF-A0A3S4LWN9-F1
#
_cell.length_a   1.000
_cell.length_b   1.000
_cell.length_c   1.000
_cell.angle_alpha   90.00
_cell.angle_beta   90.00
_cell.angle_gamma   90.00
#
_symmetry.space_group_name_H-M   'P 1'
#
loop_
_entity.id
_entity.type
_entity.pdbx_description
1 polymer ?
#
loop_
_entity_poly.entity_id
_entity_poly.type
_entity_poly.pdbx_seq_one_letter_code
_entity_poly.pdbx_strand_id
1 'polypeptide(L)'
;MFPALILPTIRCLQGASVSLIPTRKSVVWAGPNFHEIPINRPTCPYHNFQRDGMHRMDIDTNPANYEPNSINDNWPRETPPAPKRGGFESYQERVDGNKIRETQPLFR
;
A
#
# COMPACT_ATOMS: atom_id res chain seq x y z
N MET A 1 4.20 5.16 0.72
CA MET A 1 3.95 6.28 1.64
C MET A 1 4.69 5.96 2.91
N PHE A 2 5.67 6.77 3.30
CA PHE A 2 6.39 6.55 4.56
C PHE A 2 5.51 6.97 5.75
N PRO A 3 5.72 6.43 6.95
CA PRO A 3 4.85 6.63 8.13
C PRO A 3 4.60 8.09 8.53
N ALA A 4 5.33 9.05 7.97
CA ALA A 4 5.18 10.48 8.27
C ALA A 4 4.49 11.31 7.15
N LEU A 5 4.09 10.70 6.03
CA LEU A 5 3.37 11.42 4.96
C LEU A 5 1.88 11.10 5.08
N ILE A 6 0.99 12.10 5.02
CA ILE A 6 -0.48 11.96 5.09
C ILE A 6 -1.10 12.40 3.76
N LEU A 7 -2.19 11.73 3.35
CA LEU A 7 -2.90 12.02 2.09
C LEU A 7 -3.90 13.14 2.38
N PRO A 8 -3.79 14.30 1.71
CA PRO A 8 -4.77 15.38 1.88
C PRO A 8 -6.09 15.03 1.20
N THR A 9 -7.19 15.62 1.67
CA THR A 9 -8.57 15.42 1.17
C THR A 9 -8.85 16.04 -0.22
N ILE A 10 -7.81 16.49 -0.93
CA ILE A 10 -7.93 17.14 -2.24
C ILE A 10 -8.40 16.12 -3.30
N ARG A 11 -9.51 16.43 -3.97
CA ARG A 11 -10.17 15.57 -4.97
C ARG A 11 -9.23 15.02 -6.05
N CYS A 12 -8.32 15.84 -6.58
CA CYS A 12 -7.39 15.41 -7.63
C CYS A 12 -6.36 14.39 -7.13
N LEU A 13 -5.83 14.56 -5.92
CA LEU A 13 -4.85 13.64 -5.34
C LEU A 13 -5.51 12.30 -4.97
N GLN A 14 -6.77 12.33 -4.54
CA GLN A 14 -7.55 11.12 -4.29
C GLN A 14 -7.88 10.34 -5.58
N GLY A 15 -8.08 11.03 -6.70
CA GLY A 15 -8.23 10.37 -8.01
C GLY A 15 -6.93 9.76 -8.52
N ALA A 16 -5.80 10.42 -8.26
CA ALA A 16 -4.48 9.97 -8.70
C ALA A 16 -4.02 8.68 -7.99
N SER A 17 -4.32 8.53 -6.69
CA SER A 17 -3.96 7.32 -5.94
C SER A 17 -4.65 6.07 -6.51
N VAL A 18 -5.88 6.22 -7.01
CA VAL A 18 -6.66 5.13 -7.63
C VAL A 18 -6.16 4.79 -9.03
N SER A 19 -5.67 5.76 -9.80
CA SER A 19 -5.29 5.52 -11.21
C SER A 19 -3.89 4.91 -11.37
N LEU A 20 -2.96 5.21 -10.47
CA LEU A 20 -1.55 4.81 -10.62
C LEU A 20 -1.30 3.30 -10.46
N ILE A 21 -2.02 2.62 -9.56
CA ILE A 21 -1.84 1.18 -9.29
C ILE A 21 -2.36 0.30 -10.45
N PRO A 22 -3.60 0.46 -10.94
CA PRO A 22 -4.14 -0.41 -11.99
C PRO A 22 -3.44 -0.21 -13.34
N THR A 23 -3.05 1.02 -13.69
CA THR A 23 -2.34 1.30 -14.96
C THR A 23 -0.94 0.68 -15.00
N ARG A 24 -0.22 0.66 -13.87
CA ARG A 24 1.07 -0.04 -13.75
C ARG A 24 0.94 -1.55 -13.94
N LYS A 25 -0.16 -2.15 -13.44
CA LYS A 25 -0.43 -3.59 -13.57
C LYS A 25 -0.78 -4.00 -15.00
N SER A 26 -1.61 -3.23 -15.70
CA SER A 26 -2.13 -3.61 -17.02
C SER A 26 -1.28 -3.17 -18.21
N VAL A 27 -0.75 -1.94 -18.19
CA VAL A 27 -0.15 -1.32 -19.38
C VAL A 27 1.36 -1.45 -19.43
N VAL A 28 2.04 -1.26 -18.30
CA VAL A 28 3.51 -1.08 -18.31
C VAL A 28 4.26 -2.39 -18.05
N TRP A 29 3.76 -3.23 -17.14
CA TRP A 29 4.50 -4.40 -16.65
C TRP A 29 3.74 -5.72 -16.73
N ALA A 30 2.53 -5.69 -17.29
CA ALA A 30 1.67 -6.86 -17.55
C ALA A 30 1.56 -7.84 -16.36
N GLY A 31 1.61 -7.34 -15.12
CA GLY A 31 1.69 -8.16 -13.94
C GLY A 31 1.66 -7.40 -12.61
N PRO A 32 1.30 -8.08 -11.50
CA PRO A 32 1.25 -7.48 -10.16
C PRO A 32 2.64 -7.27 -9.54
N ASN A 33 3.67 -7.97 -10.03
CA ASN A 33 5.01 -8.04 -9.43
C ASN A 33 5.97 -6.96 -9.93
N PHE A 34 5.46 -5.77 -10.29
CA PHE A 34 6.30 -4.66 -10.79
C PHE A 34 7.29 -4.09 -9.76
N HIS A 35 7.12 -4.44 -8.48
CA HIS A 35 8.03 -4.08 -7.39
C HIS A 35 9.31 -4.92 -7.36
N GLU A 36 9.32 -6.09 -8.00
CA GLU A 36 10.48 -7.00 -8.02
C GLU A 36 11.49 -6.60 -9.11
N ILE A 37 11.10 -5.71 -10.03
CA ILE A 37 11.96 -5.16 -11.08
C ILE A 37 13.13 -4.39 -10.43
N PRO A 38 14.39 -4.59 -10.85
CA PRO A 38 15.56 -4.00 -10.19
C PRO A 38 15.49 -2.48 -9.95
N ILE A 39 14.85 -1.72 -10.83
CA ILE A 39 14.71 -0.25 -10.69
C ILE A 39 13.68 0.16 -9.62
N ASN A 40 12.68 -0.68 -9.35
CA ASN A 40 11.59 -0.39 -8.42
C ASN A 40 11.76 -1.08 -7.07
N ARG A 41 12.77 -1.95 -6.93
CA ARG A 41 12.97 -2.74 -5.71
C ARG A 41 13.29 -1.81 -4.54
N PRO A 42 12.56 -1.91 -3.42
CA PRO A 42 12.90 -1.15 -2.23
C PRO A 42 14.26 -1.61 -1.67
N THR A 43 15.05 -0.68 -1.15
CA THR A 43 16.32 -0.98 -0.49
C THR A 43 16.15 -1.42 0.97
N CYS A 44 14.95 -1.25 1.53
CA CYS A 44 14.59 -1.71 2.87
C CYS A 44 13.99 -3.12 2.83
N PRO A 45 14.07 -3.89 3.95
CA PRO A 45 13.44 -5.21 4.03
C PRO A 45 11.92 -5.08 3.88
N TYR A 46 11.34 -5.89 3.00
CA TYR A 46 9.90 -6.02 2.80
C TYR A 46 9.50 -7.48 2.99
N HIS A 47 8.51 -7.73 3.84
CA HIS A 47 7.94 -9.05 4.03
C HIS A 47 6.42 -8.90 4.15
N ASN A 48 5.69 -9.60 3.31
CA ASN A 48 4.24 -9.66 3.34
C ASN A 48 3.76 -11.08 3.00
N PHE A 49 2.46 -11.29 3.05
CA PHE A 49 1.82 -12.56 2.70
C PHE A 49 1.34 -12.62 1.25
N GLN A 50 1.70 -11.65 0.40
CA GLN A 50 1.31 -11.67 -1.01
C GLN A 50 2.12 -12.76 -1.72
N ARG A 51 1.43 -13.62 -2.46
CA ARG A 51 2.02 -14.74 -3.20
C ARG A 51 1.59 -14.72 -4.65
N ASP A 52 2.36 -15.43 -5.47
CA ASP A 52 2.11 -15.68 -6.88
C ASP A 52 2.11 -14.42 -7.77
N GLY A 53 1.66 -14.57 -9.02
CA GLY A 53 1.67 -13.53 -10.04
C GLY A 53 2.66 -13.78 -11.17
N MET A 54 2.45 -13.08 -12.29
CA MET A 54 3.30 -13.18 -13.48
C MET A 54 4.73 -12.72 -13.17
N HIS A 55 5.74 -13.46 -13.66
CA HIS A 55 7.17 -13.18 -13.48
C HIS A 55 7.59 -12.96 -12.02
N ARG A 56 7.21 -13.89 -11.14
CA ARG A 56 7.67 -13.88 -9.76
C ARG A 56 9.14 -14.28 -9.65
N MET A 57 9.96 -13.40 -9.09
CA MET A 57 11.40 -13.55 -8.91
C MET A 57 11.77 -13.98 -7.49
N ASP A 58 11.00 -13.55 -6.48
CA ASP A 58 11.25 -13.88 -5.08
C ASP A 58 10.58 -15.21 -4.69
N ILE A 59 11.34 -16.09 -4.04
CA ILE A 59 10.86 -17.39 -3.53
C ILE A 59 10.64 -17.26 -2.02
N ASP A 60 9.38 -17.27 -1.58
CA ASP A 60 9.05 -17.26 -0.16
C ASP A 60 9.23 -18.66 0.46
N THR A 61 9.94 -18.74 1.59
CA THR A 61 10.11 -19.96 2.38
C THR A 61 9.11 -20.09 3.54
N ASN A 62 8.24 -19.10 3.73
CA ASN A 62 7.29 -19.07 4.83
C ASN A 62 6.20 -20.14 4.63
N PRO A 63 5.97 -21.05 5.61
CA PRO A 63 4.91 -22.06 5.52
C PRO A 63 3.49 -21.46 5.56
N ALA A 64 3.33 -20.22 6.03
CA ALA A 64 2.05 -19.52 6.09
C ALA A 64 1.96 -18.41 5.02
N ASN A 65 0.80 -18.32 4.38
CA ASN A 65 0.42 -17.27 3.42
C ASN A 65 -0.74 -16.40 3.93
N TYR A 66 -1.03 -16.43 5.23
CA TYR A 66 -2.10 -15.66 5.86
C TYR A 66 -1.68 -15.18 7.26
N GLU A 67 -2.35 -14.15 7.75
CA GLU A 67 -2.29 -13.64 9.13
C GLU A 67 -3.74 -13.51 9.65
N PRO A 68 -4.05 -13.94 10.89
CA PRO A 68 -3.18 -14.50 11.92
C PRO A 68 -2.84 -15.99 11.71
N ASN A 69 -1.57 -16.37 11.91
CA ASN A 69 -1.13 -17.76 11.81
C ASN A 69 -0.44 -18.25 13.10
N SER A 70 -0.68 -19.52 13.45
CA SER A 70 0.01 -20.21 14.55
C SER A 70 1.17 -21.10 14.07
N ILE A 71 1.24 -21.37 12.76
CA ILE A 71 2.22 -22.28 12.15
C ILE A 71 3.61 -21.62 12.06
N ASN A 72 3.66 -20.29 11.98
CA ASN A 72 4.90 -19.53 11.86
C ASN A 72 5.00 -18.42 12.94
N ASP A 73 4.45 -18.65 14.14
CA ASP A 73 4.45 -17.68 15.26
C ASP A 73 3.97 -16.26 14.88
N ASN A 74 3.02 -16.20 13.94
CA ASN A 74 2.45 -15.00 13.34
C ASN A 74 3.47 -14.09 12.63
N TRP A 75 4.56 -14.64 12.10
CA TRP A 75 5.54 -13.87 11.32
C TRP A 75 5.19 -13.84 9.83
N PRO A 76 5.37 -12.69 9.14
CA PRO A 76 5.68 -11.33 9.64
C PRO A 76 4.54 -10.67 10.44
N ARG A 77 4.89 -9.87 11.47
CA ARG A 77 3.94 -9.22 12.39
C ARG A 77 3.64 -7.78 12.00
N GLU A 78 2.42 -7.32 12.32
CA GLU A 78 2.08 -5.91 12.33
C GLU A 78 3.02 -5.12 13.28
N THR A 79 3.51 -3.98 12.80
CA THR A 79 4.39 -3.10 13.59
C THR A 79 3.57 -1.93 14.14
N PRO A 80 3.56 -1.69 15.47
CA PRO A 80 2.83 -0.56 16.04
C PRO A 80 3.41 0.79 15.55
N PRO A 81 2.60 1.86 15.56
CA PRO A 81 3.08 3.19 15.19
C PRO A 81 4.15 3.67 16.19
N ALA A 82 5.26 4.18 15.67
CA ALA A 82 6.39 4.64 16.47
C ALA A 82 7.16 5.76 15.75
N PRO A 83 7.83 6.68 16.47
CA PRO A 83 8.56 7.81 15.87
C PRO A 83 9.68 7.42 14.91
N LYS A 84 10.23 6.21 15.07
CA LYS A 84 11.25 5.62 14.21
C LYS A 84 10.94 4.13 14.02
N ARG A 85 10.98 3.66 12.76
CA ARG A 85 10.66 2.26 12.38
C ARG A 85 9.25 1.79 12.81
N GLY A 86 8.30 2.70 12.93
CA GLY A 86 6.89 2.37 13.22
C GLY A 86 6.09 1.97 11.98
N GLY A 87 4.95 1.34 12.22
CA GLY A 87 3.93 1.13 11.19
C GLY A 87 3.37 2.43 10.63
N PHE A 88 2.78 2.36 9.43
CA PHE A 88 2.05 3.48 8.85
C PHE A 88 0.72 3.64 9.58
N GLU A 89 0.49 4.82 10.16
CA GLU A 89 -0.81 5.20 10.72
C GLU A 89 -1.32 6.44 9.99
N SER A 90 -2.58 6.38 9.53
CA SER A 90 -3.24 7.54 8.95
C SER A 90 -3.59 8.56 10.03
N TYR A 91 -3.37 9.85 9.75
CA TYR A 91 -3.87 10.91 10.62
C TYR A 91 -5.39 10.85 10.71
N GLN A 92 -5.91 10.92 11.93
CA GLN A 92 -7.34 10.86 12.23
C GLN A 92 -7.98 12.23 11.96
N GLU A 93 -8.05 12.62 10.69
CA GLU A 93 -8.78 13.81 10.27
C GLU A 93 -10.27 13.60 10.48
N ARG A 94 -10.92 14.54 11.17
CA ARG A 94 -12.37 14.52 11.36
C ARG A 94 -13.06 14.92 10.06
N VAL A 95 -13.78 13.98 9.47
CA VAL A 95 -14.55 14.21 8.25
C VAL A 95 -16.03 14.29 8.60
N ASP A 96 -16.56 15.50 8.64
CA ASP A 96 -18.00 15.74 8.82
C ASP A 96 -18.61 16.16 7.47
N GLY A 97 -19.60 15.41 6.98
CA GLY A 97 -20.28 15.74 5.72
C GLY A 97 -21.15 14.60 5.17
N ASN A 98 -22.03 14.96 4.23
CA ASN A 98 -22.88 14.00 3.52
C ASN A 98 -22.16 13.44 2.29
N LYS A 99 -22.51 12.21 1.89
CA LYS A 99 -21.98 11.58 0.67
C LYS A 99 -22.60 12.22 -0.58
N ILE A 100 -22.03 13.34 -1.03
CA ILE A 100 -22.47 14.10 -2.20
C ILE A 100 -21.46 14.03 -3.34
N ARG A 101 -21.93 14.12 -4.59
CA ARG A 101 -21.10 14.20 -5.80
C ARG A 101 -21.11 15.63 -6.34
N GLU A 102 -20.57 16.56 -5.57
CA GLU A 102 -20.54 17.99 -5.93
C GLU A 102 -19.13 18.57 -5.85
N THR A 103 -18.86 19.59 -6.66
CA THR A 103 -17.62 20.38 -6.57
C THR A 103 -17.76 21.35 -5.41
N GLN A 104 -16.68 21.55 -4.66
CA GLN A 104 -16.69 22.51 -3.56
C GLN A 104 -16.93 23.93 -4.09
N PRO A 105 -17.77 24.73 -3.41
CA PRO A 105 -18.14 26.07 -3.88
C PRO A 105 -16.95 27.04 -3.94
N LEU A 106 -15.87 26.79 -3.18
CA LEU A 106 -14.62 27.57 -3.21
C LEU A 106 -13.82 27.40 -4.52
N PHE A 107 -14.05 26.32 -5.26
CA PHE A 107 -13.33 25.99 -6.50
C PHE A 107 -14.16 26.27 -7.76
N ARG A 108 -15.14 27.17 -7.66
CA ARG A 108 -15.98 27.62 -8.77
C ARG A 108 -15.42 28.86 -9.45
#